data_AF-A0A841PIR3-F1
#
_entry.id   AF-A0A841PIR3-F1
#
_cell.length_a   1.000
_cell.length_b   1.000
_cell.length_c   1.000
_cell.angle_alpha   90.00
_cell.angle_beta   90.00
_cell.angle_gamma   90.00
#
_symmetry.space_group_name_H-M   'P 1'
#
loop_
_entity.id
_entity.type
_entity.pdbx_description
1 polymer ?
#
loop_
_entity_poly.entity_id
_entity_poly.type
_entity_poly.pdbx_seq_one_letter_code
_entity_poly.pdbx_strand_id
1 'polypeptide(L)'
;MAEGSRNEPAMDAKRFAALAAAYGGDLRRWPEAERVAAAIFAPSETGQAILRHAGTLDALLDGYRVGAPDKALHGSIVQAAGRYLAQRRRQRFWWLGLGLAGIGLAGAVAGLALVSIVTPEVQPDHYVLDANATAFGDASPDRDTIEEDL
;
A
#
# COMPACT_ATOMS: atom_id res chain seq x y z
N MET A 1 42.76 -9.21 44.58
CA MET A 1 43.10 -8.91 43.19
C MET A 1 41.89 -8.22 42.56
N ALA A 2 41.95 -6.91 42.38
CA ALA A 2 40.89 -6.12 41.74
C ALA A 2 41.54 -5.36 40.57
N GLU A 3 41.73 -6.06 39.46
CA GLU A 3 42.26 -5.50 38.22
C GLU A 3 41.15 -5.68 37.17
N GLY A 4 40.35 -4.63 36.93
CA GLY A 4 39.22 -4.76 36.02
C GLY A 4 38.51 -3.48 35.58
N SER A 5 39.01 -2.27 35.93
CA SER A 5 38.28 -1.02 35.65
C SER A 5 39.09 0.05 34.92
N ARG A 6 40.25 -0.28 34.35
CA ARG A 6 41.16 0.69 33.71
C ARG A 6 41.23 0.52 32.20
N ASN A 7 40.10 0.50 31.49
CA ASN A 7 40.11 0.58 30.01
C ASN A 7 38.74 0.87 29.37
N GLU A 8 37.90 1.71 29.97
CA GLU A 8 36.95 2.45 29.12
C GLU A 8 37.78 3.52 28.38
N PRO A 9 37.72 3.60 27.05
CA PRO A 9 38.51 4.57 26.30
C PRO A 9 38.03 5.97 26.72
N ALA A 10 38.85 6.66 27.50
CA ALA A 10 38.63 8.05 27.84
C ALA A 10 38.49 8.83 26.53
N MET A 11 37.36 9.52 26.37
CA MET A 11 37.14 10.36 25.18
C MET A 11 38.20 11.46 25.14
N ASP A 12 38.85 11.62 24.00
CA ASP A 12 39.81 12.71 23.79
C ASP A 12 39.10 14.06 23.62
N ALA A 13 39.74 15.13 24.10
CA ALA A 13 39.18 16.48 24.03
C ALA A 13 38.90 16.93 22.59
N LYS A 14 39.74 16.55 21.62
CA LYS A 14 39.52 16.88 20.20
C LYS A 14 38.29 16.17 19.65
N ARG A 15 38.08 14.91 20.02
CA ARG A 15 36.89 14.14 19.62
C ARG A 15 35.63 14.74 20.22
N PHE A 16 35.67 15.08 21.51
CA PHE A 16 34.56 15.74 22.20
C PHE A 16 34.21 17.09 21.57
N ALA A 17 35.21 17.92 21.24
CA ALA A 17 35.03 19.18 20.54
C ALA A 17 34.41 19.02 19.15
N ALA A 18 34.85 18.03 18.38
CA ALA A 18 34.29 17.74 17.06
C ALA A 18 32.82 17.30 17.14
N LEU A 19 32.47 16.49 18.14
CA LEU A 19 31.09 16.07 18.38
C LEU A 19 30.21 17.25 18.81
N ALA A 20 30.68 18.09 19.73
CA ALA A 20 29.97 19.30 20.16
C ALA A 20 29.74 20.28 18.99
N ALA A 21 30.72 20.43 18.09
CA ALA A 21 30.57 21.27 16.91
C ALA A 21 29.56 20.72 15.89
N ALA A 22 29.45 19.39 15.77
CA ALA A 22 28.56 18.75 14.81
C ALA A 22 27.12 18.58 15.32
N TYR A 23 26.95 18.30 16.61
CA TYR A 23 25.65 17.94 17.20
C TYR A 23 25.12 18.96 18.22
N GLY A 24 25.90 19.97 18.56
CA GLY A 24 25.57 20.99 19.56
C GLY A 24 25.94 20.60 20.99
N GLY A 25 25.57 21.46 21.94
CA GLY A 25 25.88 21.31 23.37
C GLY A 25 25.04 20.27 24.12
N ASP A 26 23.98 19.73 23.51
CA ASP A 26 23.11 18.73 24.13
C ASP A 26 23.57 17.30 23.79
N LEU A 27 24.14 16.59 24.77
CA LEU A 27 24.61 15.21 24.62
C LEU A 27 23.52 14.23 24.13
N ARG A 28 22.24 14.53 24.36
CA ARG A 28 21.12 13.68 23.90
C ARG A 28 20.98 13.68 22.38
N ARG A 29 21.55 14.67 21.68
CA ARG A 29 21.56 14.76 20.21
C ARG A 29 22.72 13.99 19.59
N TRP A 30 23.70 13.57 20.40
CA TRP A 30 24.91 12.91 19.92
C TRP A 30 24.63 11.45 19.52
N PRO A 31 25.50 10.83 18.69
CA PRO A 31 25.42 9.41 18.36
C PRO A 31 25.47 8.52 19.61
N GLU A 32 24.60 7.51 19.67
CA GLU A 32 24.43 6.64 20.85
C GLU A 32 25.75 6.02 21.33
N ALA A 33 26.60 5.58 20.39
CA ALA A 33 27.90 4.96 20.68
C ALA A 33 28.86 5.88 21.46
N GLU A 34 28.69 7.20 21.36
CA GLU A 34 29.59 8.19 21.97
C GLU A 34 29.01 8.80 23.25
N ARG A 35 27.72 8.58 23.57
CA ARG A 35 27.03 9.25 24.69
C ARG A 35 27.60 8.90 26.05
N VAL A 36 27.94 7.63 26.27
CA VAL A 36 28.48 7.16 27.56
C VAL A 36 29.86 7.80 27.81
N ALA A 37 30.76 7.70 26.83
CA ALA A 37 32.09 8.29 26.93
C ALA A 37 32.06 9.82 27.03
N ALA A 38 31.14 10.47 26.31
CA ALA A 38 30.92 11.91 26.41
C ALA A 38 30.36 12.33 27.79
N ALA A 39 29.46 11.54 28.38
CA ALA A 39 28.91 11.80 29.72
C ALA A 39 29.98 11.69 30.81
N ILE A 40 30.97 10.81 30.63
CA ILE A 40 32.13 10.70 31.53
C ILE A 40 33.07 11.90 31.36
N PHE A 41 33.27 12.39 30.13
CA PHE A 41 34.17 13.51 29.85
C PHE A 41 33.56 14.89 30.16
N ALA A 42 32.24 15.05 29.99
CA ALA A 42 31.55 16.34 30.11
C ALA A 42 31.75 17.09 31.44
N PRO A 43 31.86 16.44 32.62
CA PRO A 43 32.11 17.13 33.89
C PRO A 43 33.49 17.76 34.00
N SER A 44 34.46 17.38 33.15
CA SER A 44 35.79 17.99 33.11
C SER A 44 35.71 19.49 32.77
N GLU A 45 36.69 20.28 33.22
CA GLU A 45 36.74 21.72 32.93
C GLU A 45 36.73 21.99 31.41
N THR A 46 37.53 21.23 30.65
CA THR A 46 37.58 21.30 29.19
C THR A 46 36.25 20.91 28.56
N GLY A 47 35.61 19.84 29.03
CA GLY A 47 34.30 19.40 28.56
C GLY A 47 33.23 20.46 28.78
N GLN A 48 33.18 21.04 29.98
CA GLN A 48 32.25 22.13 30.29
C GLN A 48 32.50 23.38 29.45
N ALA A 49 33.76 23.76 29.22
CA ALA A 49 34.09 24.91 28.36
C ALA A 49 33.61 24.69 26.92
N ILE A 50 33.82 23.49 26.37
CA ILE A 50 33.38 23.12 25.02
C ILE A 50 31.85 23.14 24.94
N LEU A 51 31.15 22.47 25.87
CA LEU A 51 29.67 22.43 25.85
C LEU A 51 29.05 23.81 26.06
N ARG A 52 29.64 24.66 26.89
CA ARG A 52 29.16 26.04 27.10
C ARG A 52 29.29 26.86 25.83
N HIS A 53 30.40 26.72 25.11
CA HIS A 53 30.61 27.41 23.84
C HIS A 53 29.58 26.96 22.79
N ALA A 54 29.40 25.64 22.61
CA ALA A 54 28.40 25.09 21.71
C ALA A 54 26.97 25.48 22.10
N GLY A 55 26.63 25.38 23.39
CA GLY A 55 25.30 25.74 23.91
C GLY A 55 24.98 27.24 23.79
N THR A 56 25.98 28.11 23.80
CA THR A 56 25.79 29.55 23.55
C THR A 56 25.32 29.79 22.11
N LEU A 57 25.96 29.12 21.14
CA LEU A 57 25.54 29.20 19.74
C LEU A 57 24.13 28.62 19.56
N ASP A 58 23.86 27.46 20.16
CA ASP A 58 22.54 26.82 20.11
C ASP A 58 21.45 27.75 20.66
N ALA A 59 21.70 28.42 21.79
CA ALA A 59 20.75 29.36 22.38
C ALA A 59 20.47 30.57 21.48
N LEU A 60 21.50 31.08 20.78
CA LEU A 60 21.32 32.16 19.80
C LEU A 60 20.47 31.72 18.61
N LEU A 61 20.69 30.50 18.13
CA LEU A 61 19.93 29.92 17.01
C LEU A 61 18.49 29.60 17.40
N ASP A 62 18.26 29.04 18.59
CA ASP A 62 16.92 28.76 19.12
C ASP A 62 16.09 30.04 19.34
N GLY A 63 16.77 31.17 19.58
CA GLY A 63 16.15 32.49 19.69
C GLY A 63 15.66 33.06 18.35
N TYR A 64 16.13 32.52 17.21
CA TYR A 64 15.75 33.03 15.90
C TYR A 64 14.35 32.56 15.50
N ARG A 65 13.38 33.47 15.56
CA ARG A 65 12.03 33.23 15.03
C ARG A 65 11.94 33.65 13.57
N VAL A 66 11.66 32.68 12.71
CA VAL A 66 11.24 32.94 11.33
C VAL A 66 9.83 33.53 11.35
N GLY A 67 9.62 34.62 10.58
CA GLY A 67 8.30 35.22 10.41
C GLY A 67 7.29 34.22 9.83
N ALA A 68 6.00 34.43 10.12
CA ALA A 68 4.95 33.58 9.57
C ALA A 68 5.03 33.57 8.02
N PRO A 69 4.97 32.38 7.38
CA PRO A 69 5.02 32.29 5.93
C PRO A 69 3.81 33.02 5.32
N ASP A 70 3.99 33.58 4.12
CA ASP A 70 2.92 34.27 3.41
C ASP A 70 1.71 33.34 3.17
N LYS A 71 0.51 33.90 3.24
CA LYS A 71 -0.76 33.16 3.07
C LYS A 71 -0.82 32.44 1.73
N ALA A 72 -0.18 33.00 0.69
CA ALA A 72 -0.08 32.36 -0.62
C ALA A 72 0.72 31.04 -0.58
N LEU A 73 1.84 31.00 0.17
CA LEU A 73 2.64 29.79 0.36
C LEU A 73 1.88 28.75 1.19
N HIS A 74 1.21 29.17 2.25
CA HIS A 74 0.35 28.26 3.02
C HIS A 74 -0.75 27.65 2.13
N GLY A 75 -1.41 28.47 1.32
CA GLY A 75 -2.42 28.03 0.37
C GLY A 75 -1.87 27.02 -0.66
N SER A 76 -0.68 27.26 -1.20
CA SER A 76 -0.06 26.36 -2.19
C SER A 76 0.30 25.00 -1.57
N ILE A 77 0.80 24.97 -0.33
CA ILE A 77 1.10 23.72 0.40
C ILE A 77 -0.18 22.93 0.66
N VAL A 78 -1.24 23.57 1.15
CA VAL A 78 -2.53 22.90 1.41
C VAL A 78 -3.13 22.35 0.11
N GLN A 79 -3.03 23.12 -0.98
CA GLN A 79 -3.50 22.67 -2.29
C GLN A 79 -2.68 21.47 -2.81
N ALA A 80 -1.35 21.50 -2.68
CA ALA A 80 -0.47 20.40 -3.05
C ALA A 80 -0.76 19.14 -2.24
N ALA A 81 -0.93 19.27 -0.92
CA ALA A 81 -1.32 18.16 -0.05
C ALA A 81 -2.69 17.59 -0.43
N GLY A 82 -3.69 18.46 -0.66
CA GLY A 82 -5.03 18.05 -1.08
C GLY A 82 -5.04 17.24 -2.38
N ARG A 83 -4.22 17.64 -3.37
CA ARG A 83 -4.04 16.91 -4.63
C ARG A 83 -3.51 15.50 -4.41
N TYR A 84 -2.50 15.34 -3.56
CA TYR A 84 -1.91 14.03 -3.26
C TYR A 84 -2.92 13.08 -2.58
N LEU A 85 -3.69 13.59 -1.61
CA LEU A 85 -4.72 12.79 -0.94
C LEU A 85 -5.88 12.42 -1.88
N ALA A 86 -6.33 13.36 -2.72
CA ALA A 86 -7.39 13.11 -3.69
C ALA A 86 -6.97 12.04 -4.72
N GLN A 87 -5.71 12.10 -5.18
CA GLN A 87 -5.16 11.12 -6.11
C GLN A 87 -5.09 9.72 -5.50
N ARG A 88 -4.64 9.61 -4.24
CA ARG A 88 -4.58 8.34 -3.51
C ARG A 88 -5.97 7.73 -3.30
N ARG A 89 -6.98 8.56 -3.01
CA ARG A 89 -8.38 8.10 -2.91
C ARG A 89 -8.91 7.60 -4.26
N ARG A 90 -8.69 8.34 -5.34
CA ARG A 90 -9.08 7.92 -6.70
C ARG A 90 -8.44 6.60 -7.11
N GLN A 91 -7.15 6.42 -6.83
CA GLN A 91 -6.50 5.13 -7.07
C GLN A 91 -7.15 4.02 -6.25
N ARG A 92 -7.37 4.21 -4.95
CA ARG A 92 -8.03 3.18 -4.13
C ARG A 92 -9.43 2.83 -4.63
N PHE A 93 -10.22 3.80 -5.07
CA PHE A 93 -11.51 3.54 -5.72
C PHE A 93 -11.38 2.78 -7.03
N TRP A 94 -10.37 3.09 -7.85
CA TRP A 94 -10.11 2.37 -9.09
C TRP A 94 -9.68 0.91 -8.84
N TRP A 95 -8.83 0.66 -7.84
CA TRP A 95 -8.46 -0.69 -7.39
C TRP A 95 -9.64 -1.46 -6.81
N LEU A 96 -10.54 -0.81 -6.07
CA LEU A 96 -11.79 -1.42 -5.58
C LEU A 96 -12.74 -1.78 -6.72
N GLY A 97 -12.87 -0.90 -7.72
CA GLY A 97 -13.66 -1.19 -8.92
C GLY A 97 -13.10 -2.37 -9.73
N LEU A 98 -11.76 -2.45 -9.84
CA LEU A 98 -11.09 -3.57 -10.49
C LEU A 98 -11.24 -4.88 -9.70
N GLY A 99 -11.19 -4.82 -8.36
CA GLY A 99 -11.47 -5.97 -7.49
C GLY A 99 -12.91 -6.47 -7.63
N LEU A 100 -13.89 -5.57 -7.72
CA LEU A 100 -15.30 -5.94 -7.92
C LEU A 100 -15.57 -6.54 -9.31
N ALA A 101 -14.94 -5.99 -10.36
CA ALA A 101 -15.03 -6.55 -11.72
C ALA A 101 -14.42 -7.95 -11.80
N GLY A 102 -13.31 -8.21 -11.10
CA GLY A 102 -12.71 -9.54 -11.01
C GLY A 102 -13.60 -10.57 -10.31
N ILE A 103 -14.28 -10.17 -9.21
CA ILE A 103 -15.23 -11.03 -8.51
C ILE A 103 -16.45 -11.34 -9.39
N GLY A 104 -16.94 -10.36 -10.15
CA GLY A 104 -18.04 -10.57 -11.11
C GLY A 104 -17.69 -11.56 -12.22
N LEU A 105 -16.46 -11.49 -12.76
CA LEU A 105 -16.01 -12.43 -13.79
C LEU A 105 -15.84 -13.85 -13.25
N ALA A 106 -15.28 -14.02 -12.05
CA ALA A 106 -15.17 -15.32 -11.39
C ALA A 106 -16.56 -15.91 -11.05
N GLY A 107 -17.50 -15.07 -10.61
CA GLY A 107 -18.89 -15.46 -10.39
C GLY A 107 -19.61 -15.90 -11.65
N ALA A 108 -19.38 -15.24 -12.79
CA ALA A 108 -19.96 -15.63 -14.08
C ALA A 108 -19.41 -16.98 -14.58
N VAL A 109 -18.10 -17.22 -14.44
CA VAL A 109 -17.47 -18.50 -14.83
C VAL A 109 -17.95 -19.64 -13.92
N ALA A 110 -18.06 -19.40 -12.61
CA ALA A 110 -18.60 -20.39 -11.67
C ALA A 110 -20.09 -20.69 -11.92
N GLY A 111 -20.88 -19.68 -12.27
CA GLY A 111 -22.30 -19.83 -12.64
C GLY A 111 -22.48 -20.65 -13.92
N LEU A 112 -21.64 -20.41 -14.95
CA LEU A 112 -21.63 -21.22 -16.18
C LEU A 112 -21.21 -22.67 -15.91
N ALA A 113 -20.21 -22.91 -15.05
CA ALA A 113 -19.80 -24.25 -14.68
C ALA A 113 -20.90 -25.02 -13.92
N LEU A 114 -21.60 -24.36 -12.99
CA LEU A 114 -22.73 -24.96 -12.28
C LEU A 114 -23.88 -25.35 -13.23
N VAL A 115 -24.18 -24.53 -14.24
CA VAL A 115 -25.21 -24.86 -15.24
C VAL A 115 -24.88 -26.16 -15.96
N SER A 116 -23.60 -26.36 -16.34
CA SER A 116 -23.18 -27.55 -17.08
C SER A 116 -23.23 -28.85 -16.28
N ILE A 117 -23.18 -28.78 -14.95
CA ILE A 117 -23.20 -29.95 -14.06
C ILE A 117 -24.65 -30.32 -13.68
N VAL A 118 -25.55 -29.33 -13.60
CA VAL A 118 -26.93 -29.51 -13.16
C VAL A 118 -27.89 -29.80 -14.31
N THR A 119 -27.56 -29.47 -15.56
CA THR A 119 -28.29 -30.02 -16.71
C THR A 119 -27.66 -31.35 -17.10
N PRO A 120 -28.22 -32.51 -16.68
CA PRO A 120 -28.00 -33.71 -17.46
C PRO A 120 -28.45 -33.41 -18.89
N GLU A 121 -27.67 -33.87 -19.85
CA GLU A 121 -28.01 -33.84 -21.26
C GLU A 121 -29.43 -34.40 -21.39
N VAL A 122 -30.41 -33.50 -21.56
CA VAL A 122 -31.68 -33.88 -22.12
C VAL A 122 -31.30 -34.24 -23.54
N GLN A 123 -30.94 -35.51 -23.75
CA GLN A 123 -31.01 -36.09 -25.08
C GLN A 123 -32.39 -35.69 -25.59
N PRO A 124 -32.49 -34.91 -26.67
CA PRO A 124 -33.75 -34.86 -27.35
C PRO A 124 -33.98 -36.30 -27.78
N ASP A 125 -34.90 -37.00 -27.11
CA ASP A 125 -35.51 -38.19 -27.70
C ASP A 125 -35.78 -37.78 -29.13
N HIS A 126 -35.21 -38.51 -30.09
CA HIS A 126 -35.42 -38.25 -31.50
C HIS A 126 -36.93 -38.20 -31.72
N TYR A 127 -37.47 -36.98 -31.77
CA TYR A 127 -38.77 -36.72 -32.33
C TYR A 127 -38.56 -36.97 -33.82
N VAL A 128 -38.71 -38.22 -34.23
CA VAL A 128 -39.02 -38.52 -35.61
C VAL A 128 -40.40 -37.90 -35.80
N LEU A 129 -40.41 -36.63 -36.18
CA LEU A 129 -41.59 -36.00 -36.72
C LEU A 129 -41.81 -36.74 -38.03
N ASP A 130 -42.66 -37.77 -37.97
CA ASP A 130 -43.17 -38.39 -39.17
C ASP A 130 -43.78 -37.25 -39.99
N ALA A 131 -43.20 -36.95 -41.14
CA ALA A 131 -43.48 -35.72 -41.89
C ALA A 131 -44.95 -35.62 -42.34
N ASN A 132 -45.72 -36.68 -42.10
CA ASN A 132 -47.12 -36.85 -42.47
C ASN A 132 -48.07 -36.80 -41.24
N ALA A 133 -47.53 -36.74 -40.02
CA ALA A 133 -48.31 -36.72 -38.78
C ALA A 133 -48.58 -35.28 -38.33
N THR A 134 -49.76 -34.76 -38.66
CA THR A 134 -50.29 -33.51 -38.08
C THR A 134 -51.37 -33.83 -37.05
N ALA A 135 -51.67 -32.89 -36.16
CA ALA A 135 -52.64 -33.05 -35.07
C ALA A 135 -54.09 -33.39 -35.50
N PHE A 136 -54.35 -33.50 -36.80
CA PHE A 136 -55.65 -33.86 -37.40
C PHE A 136 -55.65 -35.21 -38.13
N GLY A 137 -54.60 -36.03 -38.00
CA GLY A 137 -54.52 -37.37 -38.59
C GLY A 137 -53.44 -37.50 -39.66
N ASP A 138 -52.95 -38.73 -39.82
CA ASP A 138 -51.91 -39.15 -40.75
C ASP A 138 -52.39 -38.99 -42.21
N ALA A 139 -51.70 -38.14 -42.97
CA ALA A 139 -51.91 -38.02 -44.41
C ALA A 139 -50.94 -38.97 -45.14
N SER A 140 -51.11 -40.27 -44.92
CA SER A 140 -50.53 -41.26 -45.83
C SER A 140 -51.19 -41.07 -47.20
N PRO A 141 -50.43 -40.93 -48.30
CA PRO A 141 -51.03 -40.92 -49.63
C PRO A 141 -51.62 -42.30 -49.85
N ASP A 142 -52.93 -42.38 -49.69
CA ASP A 142 -53.73 -43.52 -50.08
C ASP A 142 -53.46 -43.74 -51.57
N ARG A 143 -52.62 -44.72 -51.88
CA ARG A 143 -52.44 -45.20 -53.25
C ARG A 143 -53.58 -46.15 -53.54
N ASP A 144 -54.78 -45.60 -53.56
CA ASP A 144 -55.86 -46.16 -54.35
C ASP A 144 -55.51 -45.87 -55.80
N THR A 145 -54.86 -46.85 -56.41
CA THR A 145 -54.93 -47.06 -57.86
C THR A 145 -56.40 -47.27 -58.21
N ILE A 146 -57.10 -46.17 -58.46
CA ILE A 146 -58.32 -46.20 -59.25
C ILE A 146 -57.84 -46.21 -60.71
N GLU A 147 -57.85 -47.39 -61.32
CA GLU A 147 -58.01 -47.45 -62.77
C GLU A 147 -59.14 -48.42 -63.07
N GLU A 148 -60.21 -47.80 -63.56
CA GLU A 148 -61.41 -48.36 -64.14
C GLU A 148 -61.07 -49.14 -65.43
N ASP A 149 -61.90 -50.15 -65.68
CA ASP A 149 -62.38 -50.62 -67.00
C ASP A 149 -62.00 -52.05 -67.46
N LEU A 150 -63.07 -52.77 -67.82
CA LEU A 150 -63.26 -54.16 -68.31
C LEU A 150 -63.52 -55.29 -67.28
#